data_AF-A0A2D4MS78-F1
#
_entry.id   AF-A0A2D4MS78-F1
#
_cell.length_a   1.000
_cell.length_b   1.000
_cell.length_c   1.000
_cell.angle_alpha   90.00
_cell.angle_beta   90.00
_cell.angle_gamma   90.00
#
_symmetry.space_group_name_H-M   'P 1'
#
loop_
_entity.id
_entity.type
_entity.pdbx_description
1 polymer ?
#
loop_
_entity_poly.entity_id
_entity_poly.type
_entity_poly.pdbx_seq_one_letter_code
_entity_poly.pdbx_strand_id
1 'polypeptide(L)'
;MLSVLVVSSFMSELSPIRAELLGFLSHAFLGDSLAAEYVILHLISTVYARRDVLPLGKFTLNLSGCPRNSVFTEHVYRIIQQLVPASYRLQMTIENMNSLKFNPHKDYTANRLVSGILQLANSTSFVIDETLLEQGQLDTKGVHNVKALGHLITWQKVDYDFSY
;
A
#
# COMPACT_ATOMS: atom_id res chain seq x y z
N MET A 1 13.92 31.17 -22.26
CA MET A 1 12.87 31.22 -23.31
C MET A 1 12.53 29.83 -23.82
N LEU A 2 13.52 29.02 -24.25
CA LEU A 2 13.31 27.60 -24.62
C LEU A 2 12.69 26.76 -23.48
N SER A 3 13.12 26.96 -22.23
CA SER A 3 12.60 26.24 -21.06
C SER A 3 11.13 26.55 -20.74
N VAL A 4 10.69 27.78 -21.00
CA VAL A 4 9.31 28.22 -20.71
C VAL A 4 8.34 27.66 -21.75
N LEU A 5 8.75 27.62 -23.02
CA LEU A 5 7.95 27.01 -24.09
C LEU A 5 7.78 25.50 -23.88
N VAL A 6 8.86 24.79 -23.51
CA VAL A 6 8.79 23.35 -23.21
C VAL A 6 7.91 23.06 -22.00
N VAL A 7 8.01 23.85 -20.92
CA VAL A 7 7.13 23.69 -19.76
C VAL A 7 5.68 23.99 -20.14
N SER A 8 5.41 25.01 -20.97
CA SER A 8 4.05 25.35 -21.40
C SER A 8 3.41 24.26 -22.26
N SER A 9 4.15 23.64 -23.19
CA SER A 9 3.63 22.55 -24.02
C SER A 9 3.37 21.30 -23.16
N PHE A 10 4.30 20.95 -22.27
CA PHE A 10 4.14 19.84 -21.34
C PHE A 10 2.91 20.04 -20.44
N MET A 11 2.73 21.24 -19.88
CA MET A 11 1.57 21.56 -19.04
C MET A 11 0.24 21.44 -19.80
N SER A 12 0.22 21.73 -21.11
CA SER A 12 -0.97 21.54 -21.94
C SER A 12 -1.31 20.07 -22.19
N GLU A 13 -0.31 19.19 -22.19
CA GLU A 13 -0.48 17.73 -22.34
C GLU A 13 -0.87 17.03 -21.02
N LEU A 14 -0.60 17.65 -19.86
CA LEU A 14 -0.92 17.05 -18.56
C LEU A 14 -2.43 16.85 -18.36
N SER A 15 -3.25 17.80 -18.81
CA SER A 15 -4.71 17.71 -18.67
C SER A 15 -5.30 16.49 -19.40
N PRO A 16 -5.04 16.28 -20.71
CA PRO A 16 -5.53 15.10 -21.41
C PRO A 16 -4.93 13.79 -20.86
N ILE A 17 -3.64 13.76 -20.49
CA ILE A 17 -3.02 12.57 -19.89
C ILE A 17 -3.71 12.20 -18.58
N ARG A 18 -3.97 13.19 -17.71
CA ARG A 18 -4.70 12.97 -16.46
C ARG A 18 -6.11 12.45 -16.74
N ALA A 19 -6.81 13.02 -17.72
CA ALA A 19 -8.15 12.59 -18.09
C ALA A 19 -8.16 11.14 -18.60
N GLU A 20 -7.16 10.75 -19.40
CA GLU A 20 -7.00 9.40 -19.92
C GLU A 20 -6.71 8.39 -18.78
N LEU A 21 -5.77 8.70 -17.90
CA LEU A 21 -5.46 7.86 -16.73
C LEU A 21 -6.68 7.72 -15.81
N LEU A 22 -7.39 8.82 -15.55
CA LEU A 22 -8.60 8.81 -14.74
C LEU A 22 -9.70 7.98 -15.40
N GLY A 23 -9.89 8.10 -16.71
CA GLY A 23 -10.86 7.30 -17.46
C GLY A 23 -10.54 5.81 -17.42
N PHE A 24 -9.28 5.44 -17.66
CA PHE A 24 -8.79 4.07 -17.55
C PHE A 24 -9.03 3.47 -16.16
N LEU A 25 -8.61 4.19 -15.11
CA LEU A 25 -8.81 3.73 -13.74
C LEU A 25 -10.29 3.68 -13.38
N SER A 26 -11.10 4.67 -13.77
CA SER A 26 -12.56 4.64 -13.52
C SER A 26 -13.18 3.37 -14.09
N HIS A 27 -12.78 2.94 -15.29
CA HIS A 27 -13.24 1.69 -15.87
C HIS A 27 -12.77 0.47 -15.06
N ALA A 28 -11.50 0.44 -14.63
CA ALA A 28 -10.97 -0.62 -13.77
C ALA A 28 -11.68 -0.70 -12.40
N PHE A 29 -12.14 0.43 -11.87
CA PHE A 29 -12.94 0.55 -10.65
C PHE A 29 -14.46 0.50 -10.92
N LEU A 30 -14.87 -0.21 -11.99
CA LEU A 30 -16.29 -0.50 -12.31
C LEU A 30 -17.17 0.74 -12.53
N GLY A 31 -16.57 1.83 -13.03
CA GLY A 31 -17.22 3.11 -13.27
C GLY A 31 -17.11 4.11 -12.11
N ASP A 32 -16.46 3.75 -11.00
CA ASP A 32 -16.26 4.66 -9.88
C ASP A 32 -15.09 5.62 -10.14
N SER A 33 -15.42 6.80 -10.67
CA SER A 33 -14.43 7.85 -10.94
C SER A 33 -13.86 8.48 -9.67
N LEU A 34 -14.59 8.46 -8.55
CA LEU A 34 -14.13 9.04 -7.29
C LEU A 34 -13.05 8.15 -6.67
N ALA A 35 -13.27 6.85 -6.64
CA ALA A 35 -12.26 5.88 -6.21
C ALA A 35 -11.00 5.98 -7.09
N ALA A 36 -11.17 6.05 -8.41
CA ALA A 36 -10.07 6.21 -9.36
C ALA A 36 -9.26 7.49 -9.10
N GLU A 37 -9.91 8.62 -8.84
CA GLU A 37 -9.24 9.88 -8.52
C GLU A 37 -8.43 9.78 -7.22
N TYR A 38 -9.00 9.19 -6.17
CA TYR A 38 -8.26 8.97 -4.91
C TYR A 38 -7.10 8.00 -5.06
N VAL A 39 -7.20 7.00 -5.93
CA VAL A 39 -6.08 6.10 -6.25
C VAL A 39 -4.95 6.87 -6.93
N ILE A 40 -5.25 7.76 -7.88
CA ILE A 40 -4.23 8.63 -8.49
C ILE A 40 -3.56 9.48 -7.39
N LEU A 41 -4.35 10.12 -6.52
CA LEU A 41 -3.83 10.92 -5.42
C LEU A 41 -2.94 10.10 -4.48
N HIS A 42 -3.30 8.85 -4.19
CA HIS A 42 -2.47 7.91 -3.43
C HIS A 42 -1.14 7.62 -4.12
N LEU A 43 -1.18 7.29 -5.40
CA LEU A 43 0.01 6.91 -6.19
C LEU A 43 1.02 8.05 -6.32
N ILE A 44 0.55 9.30 -6.42
CA ILE A 44 1.44 10.47 -6.50
C ILE A 44 1.80 11.05 -5.12
N SER A 45 1.12 10.63 -4.05
CA SER A 45 1.42 11.11 -2.71
C SER A 45 2.84 10.73 -2.30
N THR A 46 3.53 11.65 -1.63
CA THR A 46 4.93 11.46 -1.24
C THR A 46 5.15 12.02 0.15
N VAL A 47 5.87 11.27 0.98
CA VAL A 47 6.33 11.78 2.27
C VAL A 47 7.49 12.75 2.05
N TYR A 48 7.18 14.05 2.01
CA TYR A 48 8.18 15.10 1.75
C TYR A 48 8.90 15.56 3.01
N ALA A 49 8.34 15.29 4.19
CA ALA A 49 8.95 15.64 5.46
C ALA A 49 8.56 14.66 6.57
N ARG A 50 9.41 14.56 7.59
CA ARG A 50 9.11 13.89 8.86
C ARG A 50 9.40 14.89 9.98
N ARG A 51 8.38 15.22 10.77
CA ARG A 51 8.54 16.01 12.01
C ARG A 51 8.48 15.05 13.18
N ASP A 52 9.57 14.99 13.94
CA ASP A 52 9.83 13.93 14.93
C ASP A 52 9.72 12.53 14.30
N VAL A 53 8.59 11.86 14.51
CA VAL A 53 8.28 10.53 13.98
C VAL A 53 7.10 10.51 13.01
N LEU A 54 6.40 11.63 12.84
CA LEU A 54 5.19 11.70 12.02
C LEU A 54 5.53 11.94 10.54
N PRO A 55 5.15 11.03 9.61
CA PRO A 55 5.30 11.26 8.18
C PRO A 55 4.26 12.27 7.66
N LEU A 56 4.72 13.33 6.99
CA LEU A 56 3.88 14.34 6.34
C LEU A 56 3.83 14.14 4.84
N GLY A 57 2.63 14.22 4.24
CA GLY A 57 2.42 14.09 2.80
C GLY A 57 2.05 12.68 2.31
N LYS A 58 2.02 11.68 3.19
CA LYS A 58 1.40 10.39 2.86
C LYS A 58 -0.11 10.55 2.68
N PHE A 59 -0.68 9.83 1.73
CA PHE A 59 -2.12 9.70 1.57
C PHE A 59 -2.49 8.22 1.61
N THR A 60 -2.75 7.65 2.79
CA THR A 60 -3.21 6.26 2.89
C THR A 60 -4.68 6.19 2.46
N LEU A 61 -5.00 5.26 1.55
CA LEU A 61 -6.34 5.09 0.99
C LEU A 61 -6.92 3.75 1.43
N ASN A 62 -8.19 3.76 1.85
CA ASN A 62 -8.99 2.55 2.04
C ASN A 62 -10.17 2.59 1.06
N LEU A 63 -10.33 1.52 0.27
CA LEU A 63 -11.43 1.35 -0.69
C LEU A 63 -12.41 0.30 -0.14
N SER A 64 -13.60 0.74 0.24
CA SER A 64 -14.65 -0.12 0.78
C SER A 64 -15.76 -0.36 -0.24
N GLY A 65 -16.61 -1.36 0.01
CA GLY A 65 -17.68 -1.75 -0.92
C GLY A 65 -17.18 -2.52 -2.15
N CYS A 66 -15.92 -2.95 -2.16
CA CYS A 66 -15.36 -3.76 -3.23
C CYS A 66 -16.13 -5.09 -3.40
N PRO A 67 -16.38 -5.55 -4.64
CA PRO A 67 -16.92 -6.87 -4.88
C PRO A 67 -16.06 -7.94 -4.20
N ARG A 68 -16.70 -8.88 -3.49
CA ARG A 68 -16.01 -10.00 -2.81
C ARG A 68 -15.48 -11.08 -3.77
N ASN A 69 -15.37 -10.78 -5.06
CA ASN A 69 -14.78 -11.71 -6.01
C ASN A 69 -13.27 -11.51 -6.06
N SER A 70 -12.51 -12.61 -6.12
CA SER A 70 -11.04 -12.56 -6.17
C SER A 70 -10.51 -11.91 -7.45
N VAL A 71 -11.34 -11.84 -8.50
CA VAL A 71 -10.95 -11.29 -9.81
C VAL A 71 -10.75 -9.79 -9.74
N PHE A 72 -11.62 -9.06 -9.04
CA PHE A 72 -11.53 -7.61 -8.95
C PHE A 72 -10.26 -7.16 -8.21
N THR A 73 -9.99 -7.71 -7.02
CA THR A 73 -8.81 -7.31 -6.22
C THR A 73 -7.50 -7.72 -6.88
N GLU A 74 -7.48 -8.85 -7.60
CA GLU A 74 -6.36 -9.26 -8.45
C GLU A 74 -6.14 -8.29 -9.63
N HIS A 75 -7.20 -7.88 -10.31
CA HIS A 75 -7.10 -6.94 -11.42
C HIS A 75 -6.56 -5.58 -10.96
N VAL A 76 -7.10 -5.05 -9.85
CA VAL A 76 -6.63 -3.79 -9.26
C VAL A 76 -5.15 -3.89 -8.87
N TYR A 77 -4.74 -4.98 -8.21
CA TYR A 77 -3.34 -5.16 -7.82
C TYR A 77 -2.39 -5.22 -9.03
N ARG A 78 -2.79 -5.90 -10.11
CA ARG A 78 -2.00 -5.94 -11.35
C ARG A 78 -1.85 -4.57 -11.99
N ILE A 79 -2.90 -3.76 -11.99
CA ILE A 79 -2.81 -2.37 -12.48
C ILE A 79 -1.79 -1.59 -11.64
N ILE A 80 -1.88 -1.67 -10.32
CA ILE A 80 -0.92 -1.01 -9.43
C ILE A 80 0.51 -1.46 -9.75
N GLN A 81 0.75 -2.77 -9.92
CA GLN A 81 2.05 -3.32 -10.31
C GLN A 81 2.62 -2.73 -11.61
N GLN A 82 1.78 -2.35 -12.57
CA GLN A 82 2.24 -1.69 -13.80
C GLN A 82 2.55 -0.22 -13.61
N LEU A 83 1.95 0.43 -12.60
CA LEU A 83 2.08 1.87 -12.35
C LEU A 83 3.21 2.20 -11.37
N VAL A 84 3.65 1.26 -10.54
CA VAL A 84 4.67 1.50 -9.50
C VAL A 84 5.90 0.60 -9.69
N PRO A 85 7.10 1.06 -9.30
CA PRO A 85 8.33 0.27 -9.45
C PRO A 85 8.39 -0.95 -8.54
N ALA A 86 7.74 -0.90 -7.38
CA ALA A 86 7.69 -2.00 -6.42
C ALA A 86 6.33 -2.01 -5.72
N SER A 87 5.73 -3.19 -5.59
CA SER A 87 4.52 -3.37 -4.81
C SER A 87 4.51 -4.73 -4.12
N TYR A 88 3.74 -4.83 -3.05
CA TYR A 88 3.53 -6.07 -2.32
C TYR A 88 2.07 -6.16 -1.89
N ARG A 89 1.43 -7.30 -2.13
CA ARG A 89 0.04 -7.55 -1.70
C ARG A 89 0.01 -8.47 -0.48
N LEU A 90 -0.64 -8.01 0.58
CA LEU A 90 -1.01 -8.83 1.74
C LEU A 90 -2.51 -9.16 1.67
N GLN A 91 -2.84 -10.44 1.62
CA GLN A 91 -4.22 -10.92 1.78
C GLN A 91 -4.53 -11.10 3.26
N MET A 92 -5.55 -10.42 3.78
CA MET A 92 -5.91 -10.46 5.21
C MET A 92 -6.81 -11.65 5.58
N THR A 93 -6.42 -12.87 5.20
CA THR A 93 -7.09 -14.08 5.69
C THR A 93 -6.70 -14.34 7.14
N ILE A 94 -7.57 -14.98 7.92
CA ILE A 94 -7.26 -15.39 9.31
C ILE A 94 -5.99 -16.25 9.36
N GLU A 95 -5.83 -17.15 8.39
CA GLU A 95 -4.62 -17.97 8.26
C GLU A 95 -3.36 -17.11 8.10
N ASN A 96 -3.34 -16.16 7.17
CA ASN A 96 -2.17 -15.29 6.95
C ASN A 96 -1.88 -14.44 8.19
N MET A 97 -2.93 -13.92 8.83
CA MET A 97 -2.76 -13.08 10.03
C MET A 97 -2.16 -13.87 11.19
N ASN A 98 -2.51 -15.15 11.38
CA ASN A 98 -1.95 -15.97 12.46
C ASN A 98 -0.61 -16.66 12.08
N SER A 99 -0.41 -17.01 10.81
CA SER A 99 0.74 -17.81 10.36
C SER A 99 1.96 -17.00 9.91
N LEU A 100 1.77 -15.84 9.28
CA LEU A 100 2.89 -15.03 8.79
C LEU A 100 3.59 -14.29 9.92
N LYS A 101 4.86 -13.96 9.72
CA LYS A 101 5.62 -13.06 10.61
C LYS A 101 5.68 -11.68 9.97
N PHE A 102 5.05 -10.69 10.61
CA PHE A 102 4.98 -9.34 10.05
C PHE A 102 6.25 -8.54 10.35
N ASN A 103 6.64 -8.51 11.61
CA ASN A 103 7.86 -7.85 12.05
C ASN A 103 9.08 -8.75 11.89
N PRO A 104 10.25 -8.19 11.53
CA PRO A 104 11.52 -8.87 11.66
C PRO A 104 11.80 -9.25 13.12
N HIS A 105 12.54 -10.34 13.32
CA HIS A 105 12.92 -10.78 14.66
C HIS A 105 14.33 -11.36 14.69
N LYS A 106 14.94 -11.35 15.89
CA LYS A 106 16.20 -12.04 16.14
C LYS A 106 15.95 -13.53 16.43
N ASP A 107 16.47 -14.39 15.57
CA ASP A 107 16.62 -15.82 15.84
C ASP A 107 17.90 -16.01 16.66
N TYR A 108 17.73 -16.31 17.94
CA TYR A 108 18.83 -16.51 18.88
C TYR A 108 19.51 -17.87 18.70
N THR A 109 18.81 -18.89 18.20
CA THR A 109 19.39 -20.22 17.96
C THR A 109 20.36 -20.18 16.79
N ALA A 110 19.95 -19.55 15.68
CA ALA A 110 20.82 -19.37 14.51
C ALA A 110 21.65 -18.07 14.55
N ASN A 111 21.53 -17.29 15.63
CA ASN A 111 22.17 -15.99 15.84
C ASN A 111 22.03 -15.01 14.65
N ARG A 112 20.86 -14.93 14.02
CA ARG A 112 20.61 -14.08 12.84
C ARG A 112 19.31 -13.29 12.94
N LEU A 113 19.21 -12.19 12.20
CA LEU A 113 17.94 -11.51 12.01
C LEU A 113 17.17 -12.20 10.89
N VAL A 114 15.89 -12.46 11.12
CA VAL A 114 14.98 -13.05 10.15
C VAL A 114 13.94 -12.01 9.77
N SER A 115 13.80 -11.78 8.46
CA SER A 115 12.87 -10.80 7.90
C SER A 115 11.42 -11.16 8.20
N GLY A 116 10.61 -10.14 8.46
CA GLY A 116 9.16 -10.22 8.40
C GLY A 116 8.63 -9.69 7.07
N ILE A 117 7.35 -9.90 6.78
CA ILE A 117 6.74 -9.44 5.52
C ILE A 117 6.64 -7.92 5.41
N LEU A 118 6.67 -7.19 6.54
CA LEU A 118 6.60 -5.73 6.53
C LEU A 118 7.96 -5.10 6.24
N GLN A 119 9.06 -5.86 6.25
CA GLN A 119 10.39 -5.39 5.88
C GLN A 119 10.51 -5.24 4.35
N LEU A 120 9.76 -4.29 3.82
CA LEU A 120 9.72 -3.94 2.42
C LEU A 120 10.76 -2.86 2.10
N ALA A 121 11.17 -2.79 0.84
CA ALA A 121 12.01 -1.70 0.36
C ALA A 121 11.27 -0.36 0.45
N ASN A 122 12.03 0.73 0.60
CA ASN A 122 11.46 2.08 0.62
C ASN A 122 10.62 2.34 -0.62
N SER A 123 9.51 3.06 -0.43
CA SER A 123 8.56 3.43 -1.50
C SER A 123 7.87 2.25 -2.20
N THR A 124 7.84 1.06 -1.59
CA THR A 124 6.99 -0.05 -2.06
C THR A 124 5.51 0.29 -1.83
N SER A 125 4.68 0.17 -2.87
CA SER A 125 3.23 0.26 -2.72
C SER A 125 2.71 -1.00 -2.02
N PHE A 126 2.24 -0.82 -0.79
CA PHE A 126 1.76 -1.92 0.04
C PHE A 126 0.23 -2.00 -0.05
N VAL A 127 -0.25 -3.04 -0.72
CA VAL A 127 -1.68 -3.27 -0.98
C VAL A 127 -2.20 -4.30 0.01
N ILE A 128 -3.25 -3.95 0.74
CA ILE A 128 -3.85 -4.79 1.76
C ILE A 128 -5.24 -5.21 1.25
N ASP A 129 -5.43 -6.51 1.04
CA ASP A 129 -6.71 -7.06 0.60
C ASP A 129 -7.54 -7.51 1.81
N GLU A 130 -8.38 -6.60 2.29
CA GLU A 130 -9.35 -6.82 3.37
C GLU A 130 -10.60 -7.57 2.90
N THR A 131 -10.80 -7.81 1.60
CA THR A 131 -12.02 -8.49 1.10
C THR A 131 -12.09 -9.96 1.47
N LEU A 132 -10.92 -10.55 1.77
CA LEU A 132 -10.73 -11.92 2.26
C LEU A 132 -10.74 -12.01 3.80
N LEU A 133 -10.98 -10.90 4.49
CA LEU A 133 -11.12 -10.89 5.93
C LEU A 133 -12.49 -11.45 6.30
N GLU A 134 -12.47 -12.58 7.01
CA GLU A 134 -13.66 -13.29 7.45
C GLU A 134 -13.77 -13.27 8.98
N GLN A 135 -14.97 -13.59 9.49
CA GLN A 135 -15.15 -13.76 10.93
C GLN A 135 -14.32 -14.96 11.41
N GLY A 136 -13.50 -14.75 12.43
CA GLY A 136 -12.65 -15.78 13.00
C GLY A 136 -11.89 -15.28 14.22
N GLN A 137 -11.00 -16.11 14.74
CA GLN A 137 -10.19 -15.80 15.92
C GLN A 137 -8.75 -15.49 15.48
N LEU A 138 -8.27 -14.31 15.85
CA LEU A 138 -6.85 -14.01 15.84
C LEU A 138 -6.24 -14.55 17.12
N ASP A 139 -5.15 -15.31 16.98
CA ASP A 139 -4.36 -15.69 18.14
C ASP A 139 -3.49 -14.51 18.62
N THR A 140 -2.70 -14.71 19.66
CA THR A 140 -1.80 -13.67 20.20
C THR A 140 -0.87 -13.08 19.13
N LYS A 141 -0.41 -13.92 18.19
CA LYS A 141 0.45 -13.49 17.08
C LYS A 141 -0.33 -12.74 16.02
N GLY A 142 -1.56 -13.17 15.70
CA GLY A 142 -2.48 -12.44 14.84
C GLY A 142 -2.78 -11.04 15.34
N VAL A 143 -3.06 -10.90 16.64
CA VAL A 143 -3.26 -9.60 17.29
C VAL A 143 -2.00 -8.74 17.20
N HIS A 144 -0.81 -9.33 17.42
CA HIS A 144 0.45 -8.62 17.27
C HIS A 144 0.70 -8.15 15.83
N ASN A 145 0.39 -9.00 14.83
CA ASN A 145 0.52 -8.69 13.41
C ASN A 145 -0.42 -7.53 13.00
N VAL A 146 -1.67 -7.53 13.47
CA VAL A 146 -2.60 -6.39 13.25
C VAL A 146 -2.08 -5.11 13.89
N LYS A 147 -1.55 -5.19 15.11
CA LYS A 147 -0.94 -4.04 15.79
C LYS A 147 0.26 -3.49 15.01
N ALA A 148 1.13 -4.38 14.51
CA ALA A 148 2.27 -4.01 13.68
C ALA A 148 1.83 -3.33 12.39
N LEU A 149 0.77 -3.83 11.74
CA LEU A 149 0.18 -3.21 10.56
C LEU A 149 -0.35 -1.80 10.85
N GLY A 150 -1.07 -1.61 11.96
CA GLY A 150 -1.55 -0.30 12.40
C GLY A 150 -0.41 0.68 12.71
N HIS A 151 0.67 0.18 13.32
CA HIS A 151 1.88 0.97 13.57
C HIS A 151 2.55 1.41 12.26
N LEU A 152 2.69 0.50 11.29
CA LEU A 152 3.22 0.80 9.96
C LEU A 152 2.35 1.85 9.24
N ILE A 153 1.03 1.67 9.23
CA ILE A 153 0.09 2.62 8.59
C ILE A 153 0.24 4.01 9.22
N THR A 154 0.39 4.10 10.53
CA THR A 154 0.45 5.37 11.28
C THR A 154 1.81 6.05 11.16
N TRP A 155 2.90 5.31 11.33
CA TRP A 155 4.25 5.88 11.51
C TRP A 155 5.19 5.62 10.34
N GLN A 156 4.81 4.72 9.42
CA GLN A 156 5.70 4.16 8.39
C GLN A 156 7.01 3.65 8.97
N LYS A 157 6.90 2.91 10.08
CA LYS A 157 8.02 2.24 10.76
C LYS A 157 7.66 0.79 11.01
N VAL A 158 8.67 -0.06 10.93
CA VAL A 158 8.58 -1.49 11.25
C VAL A 158 9.49 -1.75 12.43
N ASP A 159 8.92 -2.27 13.50
CA ASP A 159 9.67 -2.59 14.71
C ASP A 159 10.38 -3.94 14.53
N TYR A 160 11.50 -4.09 15.21
CA TYR A 160 12.27 -5.32 15.23
C TYR A 160 12.10 -5.98 16.60
N ASP A 161 11.65 -7.22 16.59
CA ASP A 161 11.48 -7.99 17.81
C ASP A 161 12.81 -8.65 18.21
N PHE A 162 13.37 -8.17 19.32
CA PHE A 162 14.55 -8.76 19.95
C PHE A 162 14.20 -9.55 21.22
N SER A 163 12.92 -9.68 21.57
CA SER A 163 12.45 -10.50 22.70
C SER A 163 13.06 -10.15 24.07
N TYR A 164 13.28 -8.85 24.33
CA TYR A 164 13.70 -8.32 25.63
C TYR A 164 12.53 -8.19 26.61
#